data_AF-A0A2W5ZPU8-F1
#
_entry.id   AF-A0A2W5ZPU8-F1
#
_cell.length_a   1.000
_cell.length_b   1.000
_cell.length_c   1.000
_cell.angle_alpha   90.00
_cell.angle_beta   90.00
_cell.angle_gamma   90.00
#
_symmetry.space_group_name_H-M   'P 1'
#
loop_
_entity.id
_entity.type
_entity.pdbx_description
1 polymer ?
#
loop_
_entity_poly.entity_id
_entity_poly.type
_entity_poly.pdbx_seq_one_letter_code
_entity_poly.pdbx_strand_id
1 'polypeptide(L)'
;MRRTKTHKSPIGIILAFSFALISGASVLGGQTNTQQCTTLASGLRNPLGTALTNQGNLLVSETGTTAPHSGRISIVAPNGARRTLLGGLPSGINDVGDPSGPVGIAMRGRTLYIAIGAGDVGIGGPFPGATLVNPNGPSSPLFSSVLAIHFSAAAENTTTGFTLTFANEQALANGCESVTLSDSSNNTIVIRLVVDFPNFIRAPLPTLPDNIQLSNPFGLALADDSLYVTDGGRNLTWEVDLATRSFTPLVTFPNIANPLFPNLGGPFIQAVPTGIALFSKPAICGPLPRRALPHRRFQRQSG
;
A
#
# COMPACT_ATOMS: atom_id res chain seq x y z
N MET A 1 -57.33 -55.84 -25.44
CA MET A 1 -58.74 -56.02 -25.03
C MET A 1 -58.78 -56.12 -23.51
N ARG A 2 -59.66 -55.34 -22.88
CA ARG A 2 -59.75 -55.03 -21.44
C ARG A 2 -60.47 -56.16 -20.68
N ARG A 3 -60.08 -56.41 -19.42
CA ARG A 3 -60.80 -57.07 -18.27
C ARG A 3 -59.88 -58.09 -17.57
N THR A 4 -59.85 -58.31 -16.25
CA THR A 4 -60.46 -57.73 -15.03
C THR A 4 -59.76 -58.36 -13.82
N LYS A 5 -59.61 -57.57 -12.75
CA LYS A 5 -59.66 -57.87 -11.30
C LYS A 5 -59.73 -59.34 -10.82
N THR A 6 -58.99 -59.65 -9.74
CA THR A 6 -59.56 -59.97 -8.41
C THR A 6 -58.54 -59.96 -7.26
N HIS A 7 -59.04 -59.50 -6.10
CA HIS A 7 -58.45 -59.39 -4.76
C HIS A 7 -57.96 -60.71 -4.12
N LYS A 8 -57.00 -60.62 -3.18
CA LYS A 8 -57.14 -61.03 -1.76
C LYS A 8 -55.92 -60.60 -0.92
N SER A 9 -56.19 -60.00 0.24
CA SER A 9 -55.34 -59.83 1.44
C SER A 9 -55.93 -60.81 2.50
N PRO A 10 -55.29 -61.25 3.63
CA PRO A 10 -54.50 -60.44 4.57
C PRO A 10 -53.45 -61.21 5.45
N ILE A 11 -52.98 -60.55 6.53
CA ILE A 11 -52.32 -61.10 7.76
C ILE A 11 -50.82 -61.42 7.57
N GLY A 12 -49.86 -61.12 8.45
CA GLY A 12 -49.83 -60.53 9.80
C GLY A 12 -48.42 -60.78 10.39
N ILE A 13 -47.83 -59.72 10.92
CA ILE A 13 -46.71 -59.52 11.88
C ILE A 13 -46.09 -60.79 12.52
N ILE A 14 -44.74 -60.85 12.62
CA ILE A 14 -43.91 -60.99 13.87
C ILE A 14 -42.46 -61.45 13.61
N LEU A 15 -41.50 -60.66 14.13
CA LEU A 15 -40.12 -60.91 14.62
C LEU A 15 -39.08 -61.65 13.71
N ALA A 16 -37.78 -61.38 13.70
CA ALA A 16 -36.88 -60.56 14.51
C ALA A 16 -35.53 -60.36 13.77
N PHE A 17 -34.89 -59.23 14.09
CA PHE A 17 -33.46 -58.97 14.20
C PHE A 17 -32.47 -59.56 13.17
N SER A 18 -31.93 -58.66 12.34
CA SER A 18 -30.48 -58.61 12.10
C SER A 18 -30.05 -57.14 11.99
N PHE A 19 -29.34 -56.70 13.01
CA PHE A 19 -28.69 -55.39 13.11
C PHE A 19 -27.52 -55.37 12.12
N ALA A 20 -27.70 -54.75 10.95
CA ALA A 20 -26.58 -54.36 10.11
C ALA A 20 -26.23 -52.90 10.43
N LEU A 21 -25.17 -52.70 11.21
CA LEU A 21 -24.55 -51.41 11.46
C LEU A 21 -23.97 -50.89 10.12
N ILE A 22 -24.73 -50.07 9.40
CA ILE A 22 -24.17 -49.31 8.29
C ILE A 22 -23.50 -48.09 8.90
N SER A 23 -22.18 -48.18 9.08
CA SER A 23 -21.32 -47.03 9.35
C SER A 23 -21.41 -46.09 8.15
N GLY A 24 -22.34 -45.14 8.21
CA GLY A 24 -22.34 -43.99 7.32
C GLY A 24 -21.14 -43.12 7.66
N ALA A 25 -19.99 -43.42 7.04
CA ALA A 25 -18.91 -42.45 6.94
C ALA A 25 -19.40 -41.33 6.02
N SER A 26 -20.09 -40.34 6.60
CA SER A 26 -20.26 -39.05 5.95
C SER A 26 -18.87 -38.47 5.76
N VAL A 27 -18.32 -38.68 4.57
CA VAL A 27 -17.18 -37.92 4.08
C VAL A 27 -17.68 -36.47 4.06
N LEU A 28 -17.33 -35.72 5.10
CA LEU A 28 -17.28 -34.26 5.02
C LEU A 28 -16.23 -33.98 3.96
N GLY A 29 -16.67 -33.91 2.70
CA GLY A 29 -15.87 -33.37 1.62
C GLY A 29 -15.51 -31.97 2.05
N GLY A 30 -14.29 -31.80 2.55
CA GLY A 30 -13.71 -30.48 2.74
C GLY A 30 -13.78 -29.81 1.37
N GLN A 31 -14.69 -28.87 1.22
CA GLN A 31 -14.72 -27.96 0.09
C GLN A 31 -13.42 -27.16 0.22
N THR A 32 -12.34 -27.65 -0.39
CA THR A 32 -11.19 -26.82 -0.69
C THR A 32 -11.71 -25.79 -1.67
N ASN A 33 -12.14 -24.64 -1.17
CA ASN A 33 -12.25 -23.45 -1.99
C ASN A 33 -10.82 -23.17 -2.47
N THR A 34 -10.47 -23.76 -3.62
CA THR A 34 -9.30 -23.32 -4.37
C THR A 34 -9.65 -21.91 -4.83
N GLN A 35 -9.30 -20.91 -4.02
CA GLN A 35 -9.35 -19.54 -4.49
C GLN A 35 -8.47 -19.48 -5.73
N GLN A 36 -9.11 -19.35 -6.88
CA GLN A 36 -8.43 -19.22 -8.14
C GLN A 36 -7.95 -17.77 -8.23
N CYS A 37 -6.68 -17.53 -7.89
CA CYS A 37 -6.05 -16.23 -8.05
C CYS A 37 -5.89 -15.95 -9.55
N THR A 38 -6.71 -15.04 -10.09
CA THR A 38 -6.58 -14.56 -11.46
C THR A 38 -5.75 -13.28 -11.49
N THR A 39 -4.88 -13.14 -12.49
CA THR A 39 -4.14 -11.89 -12.72
C THR A 39 -5.12 -10.75 -12.98
N LEU A 40 -5.13 -9.73 -12.10
CA LEU A 40 -5.98 -8.54 -12.27
C LEU A 40 -5.41 -7.58 -13.33
N ALA A 41 -4.10 -7.35 -13.31
CA ALA A 41 -3.41 -6.47 -14.26
C ALA A 41 -1.97 -6.93 -14.52
N SER A 42 -1.45 -6.62 -15.71
CA SER A 42 -0.08 -6.92 -16.13
C SER A 42 0.60 -5.69 -16.76
N GLY A 43 1.90 -5.79 -17.06
CA GLY A 43 2.67 -4.71 -17.70
C GLY A 43 2.94 -3.50 -16.79
N LEU A 44 2.91 -3.70 -15.46
CA LEU A 44 3.34 -2.71 -14.47
C LEU A 44 4.89 -2.59 -14.48
N ARG A 45 5.41 -1.43 -14.11
CA ARG A 45 6.83 -1.05 -14.08
C ARG A 45 7.28 -1.00 -12.62
N ASN A 46 7.79 -2.12 -12.12
CA ASN A 46 8.27 -2.23 -10.74
C ASN A 46 7.23 -1.73 -9.71
N PRO A 47 6.04 -2.38 -9.64
CA PRO A 47 5.01 -1.98 -8.68
C PRO A 47 5.45 -2.27 -7.24
N LEU A 48 5.38 -1.28 -6.35
CA LEU A 48 5.84 -1.42 -4.95
C LEU A 48 4.77 -1.11 -3.90
N GLY A 49 3.83 -0.22 -4.19
CA GLY A 49 2.76 0.14 -3.26
C GLY A 49 1.39 0.02 -3.89
N THR A 50 0.39 -0.28 -3.06
CA THR A 50 -1.01 -0.34 -3.47
C THR A 50 -1.91 0.33 -2.46
N ALA A 51 -3.00 0.94 -2.94
CA ALA A 51 -4.06 1.49 -2.10
C ALA A 51 -5.40 1.38 -2.84
N LEU A 52 -6.50 1.20 -2.10
CA LEU A 52 -7.84 1.26 -2.67
C LEU A 52 -8.37 2.69 -2.62
N THR A 53 -9.06 3.10 -3.69
CA THR A 53 -9.87 4.33 -3.66
C THR A 53 -11.24 4.05 -3.06
N ASN A 54 -11.96 5.11 -2.69
CA ASN A 54 -13.35 4.99 -2.22
C ASN A 54 -14.31 4.45 -3.28
N GLN A 55 -13.90 4.43 -4.55
CA GLN A 55 -14.68 3.90 -5.67
C GLN A 55 -14.33 2.43 -5.98
N GLY A 56 -13.45 1.82 -5.18
CA GLY A 56 -13.04 0.42 -5.34
C GLY A 56 -11.98 0.21 -6.43
N ASN A 57 -11.38 1.29 -6.95
CA ASN A 57 -10.25 1.16 -7.87
C ASN A 57 -8.97 0.86 -7.06
N LEU A 58 -8.07 0.07 -7.65
CA LEU A 58 -6.74 -0.18 -7.11
C LEU A 58 -5.76 0.85 -7.69
N LEU A 59 -5.19 1.67 -6.81
CA LEU A 59 -4.03 2.49 -7.13
C LEU A 59 -2.76 1.66 -6.95
N VAL A 60 -1.82 1.82 -7.87
CA VAL A 60 -0.52 1.16 -7.85
C VAL A 60 0.56 2.21 -8.09
N SER A 61 1.49 2.35 -7.15
CA SER A 61 2.73 3.07 -7.39
C SER A 61 3.71 2.17 -8.13
N GLU A 62 4.24 2.70 -9.21
CA GLU A 62 5.20 2.05 -10.09
C GLU A 62 6.47 2.88 -10.08
N THR A 63 7.54 2.33 -9.49
CA THR A 63 8.81 3.03 -9.29
C THR A 63 9.36 3.60 -10.60
N GLY A 64 9.14 2.90 -11.71
CA GLY A 64 9.57 3.34 -13.03
C GLY A 64 10.48 2.33 -13.71
N THR A 65 11.23 2.82 -14.69
CA THR A 65 12.27 2.10 -15.42
C THR A 65 13.64 2.69 -15.07
N THR A 66 14.67 2.32 -15.83
CA THR A 66 16.00 2.91 -15.69
C THR A 66 16.10 4.38 -16.14
N ALA A 67 15.06 4.90 -16.81
CA ALA A 67 15.04 6.29 -17.22
C ALA A 67 14.59 7.21 -16.06
N PRO A 68 15.18 8.40 -15.92
CA PRO A 68 14.70 9.40 -14.98
C PRO A 68 13.23 9.79 -15.22
N HIS A 69 12.54 10.21 -14.18
CA HIS A 69 11.12 10.66 -14.21
C HIS A 69 10.15 9.67 -14.86
N SER A 70 10.48 8.37 -14.81
CA SER A 70 9.65 7.31 -15.40
C SER A 70 8.65 6.70 -14.41
N GLY A 71 8.67 7.14 -13.16
CA GLY A 71 7.75 6.74 -12.10
C GLY A 71 6.31 7.16 -12.42
N ARG A 72 5.34 6.40 -11.92
CA ARG A 72 3.92 6.73 -12.11
C ARG A 72 3.02 6.15 -11.02
N ILE A 73 1.83 6.72 -10.92
CA ILE A 73 0.66 6.09 -10.31
C ILE A 73 -0.24 5.56 -11.41
N SER A 74 -0.61 4.29 -11.28
CA SER A 74 -1.64 3.67 -12.10
C SER A 74 -2.91 3.47 -11.31
N ILE A 75 -4.02 3.46 -12.05
CA ILE A 75 -5.33 3.10 -11.54
C ILE A 75 -5.82 1.87 -12.32
N VAL A 76 -6.26 0.87 -11.57
CA VAL A 76 -6.75 -0.41 -12.08
C VAL A 76 -8.19 -0.58 -11.58
N ALA A 77 -9.13 -0.65 -12.52
CA ALA A 77 -10.53 -0.90 -12.20
C ALA A 77 -10.74 -2.36 -11.74
N PRO A 78 -11.83 -2.68 -11.04
CA PRO A 78 -12.13 -4.05 -10.59
C PRO A 78 -12.17 -5.10 -11.71
N ASN A 79 -12.42 -4.68 -12.95
CA ASN A 79 -12.40 -5.55 -14.14
C ASN A 79 -10.99 -5.74 -14.73
N GLY A 80 -9.94 -5.20 -14.09
CA GLY A 80 -8.55 -5.28 -14.54
C GLY A 80 -8.14 -4.20 -15.54
N ALA A 81 -9.05 -3.32 -15.99
CA ALA A 81 -8.71 -2.23 -16.89
C ALA A 81 -7.74 -1.26 -16.20
N ARG A 82 -6.51 -1.20 -16.72
CA ARG A 82 -5.44 -0.36 -16.19
C ARG A 82 -5.19 0.85 -17.06
N ARG A 83 -4.97 2.00 -16.43
CA ARG A 83 -4.44 3.21 -17.08
C ARG A 83 -3.48 3.97 -16.17
N THR A 84 -2.64 4.82 -16.74
CA THR A 84 -1.81 5.76 -15.96
C THR A 84 -2.72 6.86 -15.42
N LEU A 85 -2.66 7.10 -14.12
CA LEU A 85 -3.35 8.21 -13.47
C LEU A 85 -2.45 9.44 -13.44
N LEU A 86 -1.20 9.27 -13.02
CA LEU A 86 -0.17 10.31 -13.03
C LEU A 86 1.16 9.71 -13.47
N GLY A 87 1.75 10.24 -14.54
CA GLY A 87 3.11 9.93 -14.97
C GLY A 87 4.08 11.07 -14.67
N GLY A 88 5.37 10.83 -14.93
CA GLY A 88 6.42 11.82 -14.73
C GLY A 88 6.86 11.98 -13.28
N LEU A 89 6.56 11.00 -12.42
CA LEU A 89 7.01 11.05 -11.03
C LEU A 89 8.52 10.81 -10.93
N PRO A 90 9.18 11.37 -9.89
CA PRO A 90 10.59 11.15 -9.63
C PRO A 90 10.95 9.67 -9.70
N SER A 91 11.98 9.35 -10.47
CA SER A 91 12.58 8.03 -10.57
C SER A 91 14.03 8.20 -10.97
N GLY A 92 14.94 7.41 -10.40
CA GLY A 92 16.36 7.39 -10.71
C GLY A 92 16.97 6.04 -10.32
N ILE A 93 18.16 5.72 -10.86
CA ILE A 93 18.88 4.50 -10.46
C ILE A 93 19.59 4.76 -9.13
N ASN A 94 19.28 3.96 -8.12
CA ASN A 94 19.89 4.06 -6.80
C ASN A 94 21.31 3.49 -6.76
N ASP A 95 21.92 3.53 -5.57
CA ASP A 95 23.27 3.08 -5.29
C ASP A 95 23.49 1.56 -5.44
N VAL A 96 22.41 0.77 -5.48
CA VAL A 96 22.46 -0.68 -5.76
C VAL A 96 22.12 -1.04 -7.21
N GLY A 97 21.84 -0.05 -8.06
CA GLY A 97 21.59 -0.25 -9.49
C GLY A 97 20.12 -0.47 -9.87
N ASP A 98 19.19 -0.32 -8.93
CA ASP A 98 17.75 -0.50 -9.14
C ASP A 98 17.01 0.84 -9.32
N PRO A 99 15.91 0.89 -10.09
CA PRO A 99 15.02 2.04 -10.08
C PRO A 99 14.49 2.35 -8.68
N SER A 100 14.49 3.63 -8.31
CA SER A 100 14.00 4.19 -7.05
C SER A 100 13.20 5.46 -7.31
N GLY A 101 12.02 5.57 -6.73
CA GLY A 101 10.97 6.51 -7.16
C GLY A 101 9.72 6.38 -6.26
N PRO A 102 8.48 6.45 -6.78
CA PRO A 102 7.29 6.30 -5.96
C PRO A 102 7.17 4.88 -5.41
N VAL A 103 7.06 4.76 -4.08
CA VAL A 103 7.05 3.48 -3.36
C VAL A 103 5.76 3.30 -2.54
N GLY A 104 5.74 3.45 -1.21
CA GLY A 104 4.51 3.34 -0.44
C GLY A 104 3.51 4.43 -0.77
N ILE A 105 2.23 4.05 -0.77
CA ILE A 105 1.12 4.96 -0.99
C ILE A 105 0.03 4.75 0.06
N ALA A 106 -0.65 5.83 0.44
CA ALA A 106 -1.78 5.80 1.36
C ALA A 106 -2.88 6.76 0.90
N MET A 107 -4.14 6.37 1.07
CA MET A 107 -5.29 7.16 0.62
C MET A 107 -6.06 7.71 1.83
N ARG A 108 -6.44 9.00 1.77
CA ARG A 108 -7.40 9.63 2.69
C ARG A 108 -8.40 10.45 1.89
N GLY A 109 -9.65 9.99 1.86
CA GLY A 109 -10.68 10.64 1.04
C GLY A 109 -10.28 10.62 -0.44
N ARG A 110 -10.05 11.81 -1.02
CA ARG A 110 -9.56 11.98 -2.41
C ARG A 110 -8.09 12.43 -2.48
N THR A 111 -7.35 12.30 -1.39
CA THR A 111 -5.94 12.67 -1.36
C THR A 111 -5.09 11.41 -1.25
N LEU A 112 -4.21 11.21 -2.23
CA LEU A 112 -3.19 10.17 -2.23
C LEU A 112 -1.89 10.75 -1.69
N TYR A 113 -1.31 10.07 -0.71
CA TYR A 113 0.04 10.33 -0.21
C TYR A 113 0.99 9.32 -0.82
N ILE A 114 2.17 9.79 -1.25
CA ILE A 114 3.16 8.98 -1.95
C ILE A 114 4.52 9.22 -1.32
N ALA A 115 5.19 8.16 -0.86
CA ALA A 115 6.59 8.20 -0.50
C ALA A 115 7.44 8.16 -1.77
N ILE A 116 8.40 9.06 -1.88
CA ILE A 116 9.39 9.07 -2.95
C ILE A 116 10.72 8.60 -2.36
N GLY A 117 11.25 7.51 -2.91
CA GLY A 117 12.50 6.91 -2.48
C GLY A 117 13.74 7.76 -2.78
N ALA A 118 14.90 7.16 -2.54
CA ALA A 118 16.20 7.84 -2.64
C ALA A 118 16.57 8.33 -4.05
N GLY A 119 15.98 7.74 -5.11
CA GLY A 119 16.38 8.02 -6.49
C GLY A 119 17.86 7.78 -6.74
N ASP A 120 18.45 8.67 -7.55
CA ASP A 120 19.88 8.73 -7.87
C ASP A 120 20.62 9.80 -7.04
N VAL A 121 20.17 10.08 -5.82
CA VAL A 121 20.89 10.97 -4.87
C VAL A 121 22.30 10.46 -4.58
N GLY A 122 22.44 9.14 -4.45
CA GLY A 122 23.72 8.47 -4.23
C GLY A 122 23.98 7.40 -5.27
N ILE A 123 25.26 7.08 -5.44
CA ILE A 123 25.76 6.02 -6.32
C ILE A 123 26.54 4.99 -5.49
N GLY A 124 26.65 3.77 -6.02
CA GLY A 124 27.44 2.71 -5.40
C GLY A 124 28.90 3.14 -5.22
N GLY A 125 29.43 2.91 -4.03
CA GLY A 125 30.82 3.15 -3.67
C GLY A 125 31.77 2.04 -4.18
N PRO A 126 33.07 2.14 -3.84
CA PRO A 126 34.10 1.22 -4.32
C PRO A 126 33.99 -0.23 -3.81
N PHE A 127 33.10 -0.50 -2.85
CA PHE A 127 32.85 -1.84 -2.32
C PHE A 127 31.38 -1.98 -1.87
N PRO A 128 30.84 -3.21 -1.78
CA PRO A 128 29.44 -3.44 -1.44
C PRO A 128 29.02 -2.76 -0.13
N GLY A 129 27.89 -2.05 -0.16
CA GLY A 129 27.33 -1.33 0.98
C GLY A 129 27.94 0.04 1.24
N ALA A 130 28.96 0.47 0.47
CA ALA A 130 29.38 1.86 0.45
C ALA A 130 28.54 2.66 -0.55
N THR A 131 28.29 3.92 -0.21
CA THR A 131 27.50 4.84 -1.03
C THR A 131 28.20 6.20 -1.05
N LEU A 132 28.29 6.80 -2.23
CA LEU A 132 28.82 8.15 -2.44
C LEU A 132 27.72 9.06 -2.98
N VAL A 133 27.86 10.37 -2.75
CA VAL A 133 26.96 11.36 -3.37
C VAL A 133 27.10 11.28 -4.89
N ASN A 134 25.98 11.34 -5.61
CA ASN A 134 26.02 11.43 -7.07
C ASN A 134 26.67 12.76 -7.51
N PRO A 135 27.82 12.73 -8.20
CA PRO A 135 28.55 13.93 -8.58
C PRO A 135 27.79 14.80 -9.62
N ASN A 136 26.84 14.21 -10.35
CA ASN A 136 26.00 14.94 -11.31
C ASN A 136 24.78 15.61 -10.64
N GLY A 137 24.59 15.38 -9.33
CA GLY A 137 23.37 15.73 -8.61
C GLY A 137 22.22 14.77 -8.91
N PRO A 138 21.17 14.79 -8.08
CA PRO A 138 19.98 13.96 -8.30
C PRO A 138 19.20 14.43 -9.54
N SER A 139 18.61 13.48 -10.26
CA SER A 139 17.75 13.75 -11.41
C SER A 139 16.45 14.46 -11.05
N SER A 140 15.98 14.34 -9.81
CA SER A 140 14.80 15.04 -9.29
C SER A 140 15.12 15.73 -7.98
N PRO A 141 14.62 16.97 -7.77
CA PRO A 141 14.74 17.63 -6.48
C PRO A 141 13.74 17.11 -5.44
N LEU A 142 12.89 16.15 -5.78
CA LEU A 142 11.84 15.61 -4.90
C LEU A 142 12.14 14.21 -4.35
N PHE A 143 13.37 13.70 -4.49
CA PHE A 143 13.74 12.46 -3.81
C PHE A 143 13.72 12.61 -2.29
N SER A 144 13.57 11.48 -1.58
CA SER A 144 13.49 11.45 -0.11
C SER A 144 12.36 12.34 0.44
N SER A 145 11.16 12.23 -0.14
CA SER A 145 10.05 13.12 0.21
C SER A 145 8.71 12.40 0.32
N VAL A 146 7.68 13.13 0.76
CA VAL A 146 6.28 12.73 0.58
C VAL A 146 5.53 13.77 -0.24
N LEU A 147 4.81 13.29 -1.25
CA LEU A 147 3.88 14.10 -2.03
C LEU A 147 2.43 13.82 -1.61
N ALA A 148 1.59 14.84 -1.61
CA ALA A 148 0.14 14.72 -1.52
C ALA A 148 -0.51 15.14 -2.83
N ILE A 149 -1.42 14.31 -3.33
CA ILE A 149 -2.12 14.50 -4.60
C ILE A 149 -3.62 14.48 -4.34
N HIS A 150 -4.26 15.64 -4.42
CA HIS A 150 -5.69 15.77 -4.29
C HIS A 150 -6.37 15.67 -5.66
N PHE A 151 -7.28 14.71 -5.81
CA PHE A 151 -8.03 14.51 -7.04
C PHE A 151 -9.36 15.28 -7.03
N SER A 152 -9.70 15.88 -8.17
CA SER A 152 -11.08 16.30 -8.45
C SER A 152 -12.03 15.08 -8.48
N ALA A 153 -13.32 15.30 -8.23
CA ALA A 153 -14.29 14.22 -8.04
C ALA A 153 -14.37 13.23 -9.23
N ALA A 154 -14.24 13.74 -10.45
CA ALA A 154 -14.39 12.96 -11.67
C ALA A 154 -13.07 12.32 -12.15
N ALA A 155 -11.92 12.72 -11.60
CA ALA A 155 -10.61 12.28 -12.11
C ALA A 155 -10.46 10.75 -12.13
N GLU A 156 -10.91 10.03 -11.11
CA GLU A 156 -10.83 8.56 -11.10
C GLU A 156 -11.62 7.89 -12.23
N ASN A 157 -12.69 8.53 -12.72
CA ASN A 157 -13.59 7.93 -13.71
C ASN A 157 -13.25 8.34 -15.14
N THR A 158 -12.97 9.62 -15.35
CA THR A 158 -12.94 10.19 -16.70
C THR A 158 -11.56 10.68 -17.13
N THR A 159 -10.55 10.68 -16.26
CA THR A 159 -9.28 11.29 -16.63
C THR A 159 -8.52 10.53 -17.70
N THR A 160 -7.90 11.28 -18.60
CA THR A 160 -6.93 10.77 -19.57
C THR A 160 -5.54 10.60 -18.99
N GLY A 161 -5.35 10.96 -17.72
CA GLY A 161 -4.07 10.95 -17.03
C GLY A 161 -3.42 12.34 -16.99
N PHE A 162 -2.56 12.52 -15.99
CA PHE A 162 -1.78 13.74 -15.76
C PHE A 162 -0.28 13.44 -15.93
N THR A 163 0.50 14.48 -16.17
CA THR A 163 1.97 14.39 -16.24
C THR A 163 2.58 15.46 -15.34
N LEU A 164 3.34 15.04 -14.34
CA LEU A 164 4.20 15.93 -13.58
C LEU A 164 5.45 16.22 -14.42
N THR A 165 5.71 17.49 -14.72
CA THR A 165 6.91 17.87 -15.48
C THR A 165 8.04 18.22 -14.53
N PHE A 166 9.29 18.16 -15.00
CA PHE A 166 10.45 18.59 -14.22
C PHE A 166 10.31 20.05 -13.72
N ALA A 167 9.72 20.94 -14.52
CA ALA A 167 9.45 22.31 -14.09
C ALA A 167 8.46 22.38 -12.91
N ASN A 168 7.49 21.47 -12.85
CA ASN A 168 6.60 21.35 -11.70
C ASN A 168 7.34 20.81 -10.47
N GLU A 169 8.22 19.83 -10.65
CA GLU A 169 9.06 19.31 -9.56
C GLU A 169 9.93 20.44 -8.97
N GLN A 170 10.59 21.22 -9.83
CA GLN A 170 11.40 22.35 -9.41
C GLN A 170 10.57 23.43 -8.69
N ALA A 171 9.35 23.70 -9.17
CA ALA A 171 8.47 24.67 -8.51
C ALA A 171 8.13 24.21 -7.08
N LEU A 172 7.77 22.94 -6.89
CA LEU A 172 7.49 22.37 -5.57
C LEU A 172 8.72 22.43 -4.65
N ALA A 173 9.89 22.03 -5.16
CA ALA A 173 11.15 22.07 -4.40
C ALA A 173 11.56 23.50 -4.01
N ASN A 174 11.23 24.49 -4.85
CA ASN A 174 11.47 25.91 -4.57
C ASN A 174 10.41 26.54 -3.63
N GLY A 175 9.56 25.72 -3.01
CA GLY A 175 8.58 26.18 -2.01
C GLY A 175 7.24 26.63 -2.59
N CYS A 176 6.91 26.30 -3.85
CA CYS A 176 5.55 26.50 -4.34
C CYS A 176 4.57 25.67 -3.51
N GLU A 177 3.55 26.33 -2.95
CA GLU A 177 2.57 25.69 -2.05
C GLU A 177 1.86 24.50 -2.73
N SER A 178 1.59 24.60 -4.03
CA SER A 178 1.03 23.50 -4.82
C SER A 178 1.15 23.72 -6.31
N VAL A 179 1.21 22.63 -7.08
CA VAL A 179 1.04 22.63 -8.54
C VAL A 179 -0.34 22.08 -8.88
N THR A 180 -1.08 22.78 -9.74
CA THR A 180 -2.34 22.25 -10.30
C THR A 180 -2.12 21.77 -11.72
N LEU A 181 -2.52 20.55 -12.00
CA LEU A 181 -2.51 19.97 -13.34
C LEU A 181 -3.94 19.72 -13.81
N SER A 182 -4.18 19.93 -15.09
CA SER A 182 -5.46 19.65 -15.75
C SER A 182 -5.25 18.67 -16.90
N ASP A 183 -6.23 17.81 -17.13
CA ASP A 183 -6.26 16.94 -18.30
C ASP A 183 -7.15 17.53 -19.42
N SER A 184 -7.30 16.80 -20.52
CA SER A 184 -8.14 17.22 -21.65
C SER A 184 -9.65 17.15 -21.36
N SER A 185 -10.05 16.47 -20.28
CA SER A 185 -11.44 16.32 -19.83
C SER A 185 -11.81 17.29 -18.71
N ASN A 186 -10.98 18.31 -18.47
CA ASN A 186 -11.14 19.32 -17.42
C ASN A 186 -11.17 18.73 -15.99
N ASN A 187 -10.64 17.53 -15.80
CA ASN A 187 -10.31 17.04 -14.47
C ASN A 187 -9.05 17.74 -14.00
N THR A 188 -8.96 17.95 -12.69
CA THR A 188 -7.77 18.52 -12.07
C THR A 188 -7.20 17.63 -10.98
N ILE A 189 -5.89 17.76 -10.77
CA ILE A 189 -5.21 17.35 -9.56
C ILE A 189 -4.41 18.51 -8.98
N VAL A 190 -4.30 18.54 -7.66
CA VAL A 190 -3.45 19.48 -6.93
C VAL A 190 -2.36 18.67 -6.22
N ILE A 191 -1.11 18.93 -6.56
CA ILE A 191 0.06 18.26 -6.02
C ILE A 191 0.76 19.18 -5.05
N ARG A 192 1.13 18.66 -3.87
CA ARG A 192 1.86 19.35 -2.82
C ARG A 192 3.04 18.53 -2.37
N LEU A 193 4.17 19.19 -2.11
CA LEU A 193 5.25 18.62 -1.31
C LEU A 193 4.85 18.70 0.16
N VAL A 194 4.63 17.55 0.79
CA VAL A 194 4.22 17.48 2.21
C VAL A 194 5.44 17.66 3.09
N VAL A 195 6.51 16.91 2.81
CA VAL A 195 7.76 16.97 3.55
C VAL A 195 8.90 16.58 2.64
N ASP A 196 10.05 17.24 2.82
CA ASP A 196 11.32 16.96 2.17
C ASP A 196 12.32 16.53 3.26
N PHE A 197 12.69 15.25 3.28
CA PHE A 197 13.60 14.71 4.27
C PHE A 197 15.06 14.94 3.84
N PRO A 198 16.02 14.99 4.78
CA PRO A 198 17.43 15.05 4.41
C PRO A 198 17.83 13.84 3.57
N ASN A 199 18.16 14.10 2.31
CA ASN A 199 18.57 13.11 1.31
C ASN A 199 19.62 12.11 1.81
N PHE A 200 20.56 12.55 2.64
CA PHE A 200 21.55 11.68 3.28
C PHE A 200 22.14 12.30 4.55
N ILE A 201 22.86 11.49 5.33
CA ILE A 201 23.83 11.94 6.33
C ILE A 201 25.21 11.45 5.96
N ARG A 202 26.23 12.12 6.48
CA ARG A 202 27.59 11.61 6.46
C ARG A 202 27.66 10.36 7.32
N ALA A 203 28.24 9.30 6.78
CA ALA A 203 28.47 8.03 7.47
C ALA A 203 29.88 7.53 7.12
N PRO A 204 30.94 8.28 7.47
CA PRO A 204 32.30 8.00 7.02
C PRO A 204 32.75 6.60 7.45
N LEU A 205 33.45 5.91 6.55
CA LEU A 205 34.11 4.65 6.83
C LEU A 205 35.63 4.88 6.97
N PRO A 206 36.38 4.03 7.69
CA PRO A 206 37.83 4.19 7.86
C PRO A 206 38.61 4.34 6.55
N THR A 207 38.17 3.66 5.49
CA THR A 207 38.78 3.69 4.14
C THR A 207 38.02 4.56 3.14
N LEU A 208 36.90 5.17 3.53
CA LEU A 208 36.06 6.00 2.67
C LEU A 208 35.41 7.15 3.47
N PRO A 209 36.13 8.26 3.71
CA PRO A 209 35.63 9.38 4.51
C PRO A 209 34.39 10.10 3.94
N ASP A 210 34.16 9.96 2.64
CA ASP A 210 33.02 10.57 1.94
C ASP A 210 31.80 9.66 1.84
N ASN A 211 31.82 8.51 2.51
CA ASN A 211 30.67 7.61 2.57
C ASN A 211 29.46 8.32 3.19
N ILE A 212 28.29 8.08 2.59
CA ILE A 212 27.00 8.59 3.04
C ILE A 212 26.04 7.46 3.39
N GLN A 213 25.00 7.80 4.14
CA GLN A 213 23.83 6.96 4.33
C GLN A 213 22.61 7.69 3.77
N LEU A 214 21.99 7.11 2.73
CA LEU A 214 20.83 7.68 2.05
C LEU A 214 19.58 7.60 2.93
N SER A 215 18.70 8.60 2.80
CA SER A 215 17.29 8.44 3.13
C SER A 215 16.61 7.60 2.06
N ASN A 216 15.68 6.73 2.45
CA ASN A 216 14.84 5.97 1.53
C ASN A 216 13.45 5.77 2.15
N PRO A 217 12.58 6.80 2.11
CA PRO A 217 11.21 6.71 2.57
C PRO A 217 10.48 5.57 1.84
N PHE A 218 9.73 4.74 2.56
CA PHE A 218 9.15 3.52 2.02
C PHE A 218 7.68 3.34 2.38
N GLY A 219 7.36 2.85 3.58
CA GLY A 219 5.99 2.59 4.02
C GLY A 219 5.31 3.85 4.55
N LEU A 220 4.00 3.97 4.32
CA LEU A 220 3.16 5.07 4.80
C LEU A 220 1.98 4.57 5.64
N ALA A 221 1.70 5.24 6.76
CA ALA A 221 0.49 5.02 7.56
C ALA A 221 -0.10 6.35 8.03
N LEU A 222 -1.39 6.55 7.80
CA LEU A 222 -2.12 7.79 8.13
C LEU A 222 -2.98 7.58 9.38
N ALA A 223 -2.69 8.30 10.47
CA ALA A 223 -3.53 8.31 11.67
C ALA A 223 -3.82 9.77 12.08
N ASP A 224 -5.10 10.11 12.22
CA ASP A 224 -5.52 11.46 12.61
C ASP A 224 -4.84 12.56 11.77
N ASP A 225 -4.15 13.51 12.38
CA ASP A 225 -3.40 14.56 11.66
C ASP A 225 -1.92 14.22 11.43
N SER A 226 -1.51 12.98 11.73
CA SER A 226 -0.15 12.48 11.51
C SER A 226 -0.06 11.54 10.29
N LEU A 227 1.09 11.62 9.64
CA LEU A 227 1.57 10.62 8.69
C LEU A 227 2.85 9.99 9.22
N TYR A 228 2.87 8.67 9.33
CA TYR A 228 4.06 7.91 9.68
C TYR A 228 4.72 7.37 8.43
N VAL A 229 6.04 7.57 8.33
CA VAL A 229 6.84 7.22 7.15
C VAL A 229 8.01 6.36 7.59
N THR A 230 8.08 5.10 7.15
CA THR A 230 9.30 4.31 7.40
C THR A 230 10.41 4.76 6.47
N ASP A 231 11.62 4.90 6.99
CA ASP A 231 12.81 5.23 6.21
C ASP A 231 13.78 4.05 6.29
N GLY A 232 13.73 3.21 5.24
CA GLY A 232 14.52 1.99 5.15
C GLY A 232 16.02 2.29 5.11
N GLY A 233 16.42 3.41 4.49
CA GLY A 233 17.80 3.84 4.38
C GLY A 233 18.39 4.33 5.71
N ARG A 234 17.54 4.86 6.60
CA ARG A 234 17.94 5.42 7.90
C ARG A 234 17.65 4.56 9.12
N ASN A 235 17.08 3.37 8.95
CA ASN A 235 16.64 2.52 10.06
C ASN A 235 15.75 3.28 11.05
N LEU A 236 14.76 4.04 10.58
CA LEU A 236 13.86 4.77 11.46
C LEU A 236 12.45 4.89 10.89
N THR A 237 11.54 5.42 11.67
CA THR A 237 10.23 5.91 11.23
C THR A 237 10.12 7.38 11.58
N TRP A 238 9.73 8.19 10.61
CA TRP A 238 9.36 9.58 10.80
C TRP A 238 7.89 9.68 11.23
N GLU A 239 7.60 10.60 12.14
CA GLU A 239 6.26 11.16 12.31
C GLU A 239 6.23 12.54 11.63
N VAL A 240 5.22 12.75 10.79
CA VAL A 240 4.99 13.98 10.03
C VAL A 240 3.64 14.56 10.44
N ASP A 241 3.64 15.79 10.94
CA ASP A 241 2.43 16.53 11.22
C ASP A 241 1.89 17.14 9.91
N LEU A 242 0.69 16.73 9.50
CA LEU A 242 0.14 17.10 8.19
C LEU A 242 -0.33 18.56 8.10
N ALA A 243 -0.59 19.21 9.24
CA ALA A 243 -1.05 20.59 9.28
C ALA A 243 0.13 21.57 9.14
N THR A 244 1.19 21.32 9.89
CA THR A 244 2.41 22.14 9.94
C THR A 244 3.47 21.70 8.93
N ARG A 245 3.36 20.49 8.38
CA ARG A 245 4.36 19.86 7.49
C ARG A 245 5.73 19.67 8.15
N SER A 246 5.77 19.68 9.47
CA SER A 246 6.97 19.38 10.25
C SER A 246 7.12 17.87 10.43
N PHE A 247 8.35 17.43 10.69
CA PHE A 247 8.65 16.02 10.91
C PHE A 247 9.68 15.80 12.01
N THR A 248 9.58 14.66 12.69
CA THR A 248 10.55 14.22 13.70
C THR A 248 10.76 12.70 13.63
N PRO A 249 11.92 12.17 14.04
CA PRO A 249 12.06 10.73 14.21
C PRO A 249 11.14 10.25 15.32
N LEU A 250 10.22 9.33 15.02
CA LEU A 250 9.36 8.67 16.00
C LEU A 250 10.11 7.55 16.71
N VAL A 251 10.80 6.71 15.93
CA VAL A 251 11.56 5.57 16.44
C VAL A 251 12.74 5.28 15.52
N THR A 252 13.89 4.95 16.12
CA THR A 252 15.07 4.45 15.42
C THR A 252 15.29 2.99 15.78
N PHE A 253 15.52 2.16 14.77
CA PHE A 253 15.79 0.74 14.90
C PHE A 253 17.31 0.52 14.98
N PRO A 254 17.80 -0.20 16.02
CA PRO A 254 19.22 -0.52 16.09
C PRO A 254 19.62 -1.48 14.97
N ASN A 255 20.91 -1.47 14.62
CA ASN A 255 21.47 -2.52 13.79
C ASN A 255 21.37 -3.88 14.49
N ILE A 256 21.26 -4.95 13.71
CA ILE A 256 21.08 -6.33 14.16
C ILE A 256 22.42 -7.07 14.00
N ALA A 257 22.76 -7.99 14.89
CA ALA A 257 23.94 -8.84 14.73
C ALA A 257 23.85 -9.66 13.43
N ASN A 258 24.91 -9.69 12.65
CA ASN A 258 24.96 -10.46 11.41
C ASN A 258 25.19 -11.96 11.74
N PRO A 259 24.22 -12.86 11.47
CA PRO A 259 24.38 -14.28 11.75
C PRO A 259 25.44 -14.97 10.87
N LEU A 260 25.87 -14.32 9.79
CA LEU A 260 26.89 -14.84 8.88
C LEU A 260 28.29 -14.29 9.17
N PHE A 261 28.45 -13.42 10.17
CA PHE A 261 29.77 -12.92 10.58
C PHE A 261 30.58 -13.99 11.32
N PRO A 262 31.89 -14.16 11.06
CA PRO A 262 32.76 -13.34 10.18
C PRO A 262 32.83 -13.82 8.73
N ASN A 263 32.06 -14.84 8.33
CA ASN A 263 32.18 -15.49 7.03
C ASN A 263 31.65 -14.65 5.85
N LEU A 264 30.61 -13.83 6.07
CA LEU A 264 30.05 -12.96 5.05
C LEU A 264 29.59 -11.63 5.66
N GLY A 265 30.13 -10.52 5.13
CA GLY A 265 29.76 -9.16 5.55
C GLY A 265 30.35 -8.73 6.90
N GLY A 266 29.94 -7.56 7.36
CA GLY A 266 30.37 -6.98 8.65
C GLY A 266 29.65 -7.60 9.86
N PRO A 267 30.01 -7.21 11.09
CA PRO A 267 29.42 -7.77 12.32
C PRO A 267 27.94 -7.44 12.53
N PHE A 268 27.42 -6.45 11.80
CA PHE A 268 26.04 -5.99 11.92
C PHE A 268 25.38 -5.84 10.54
N ILE A 269 24.06 -6.00 10.51
CA ILE A 269 23.17 -5.71 9.39
C ILE A 269 22.14 -4.65 9.80
N GLN A 270 21.57 -3.96 8.82
CA GLN A 270 20.53 -2.94 9.05
C GLN A 270 19.15 -3.58 9.29
N ALA A 271 18.27 -2.90 10.01
CA ALA A 271 16.89 -3.36 10.24
C ALA A 271 15.97 -3.12 9.03
N VAL A 272 16.20 -2.02 8.28
CA VAL A 272 15.53 -1.68 7.02
C VAL A 272 13.99 -1.71 7.12
N PRO A 273 13.36 -0.82 7.91
CA PRO A 273 11.91 -0.78 8.01
C PRO A 273 11.26 -0.33 6.70
N THR A 274 10.54 -1.24 6.03
CA THR A 274 9.87 -0.99 4.74
C THR A 274 8.34 -1.06 4.82
N GLY A 275 7.78 -1.39 5.99
CA GLY A 275 6.33 -1.51 6.17
C GLY A 275 5.87 -0.93 7.50
N ILE A 276 4.70 -0.33 7.48
CA ILE A 276 4.01 0.15 8.67
C ILE A 276 2.50 -0.07 8.48
N ALA A 277 1.82 -0.46 9.54
CA ALA A 277 0.38 -0.68 9.54
C ALA A 277 -0.20 -0.16 10.85
N LEU A 278 -1.39 0.43 10.75
CA LEU A 278 -2.16 0.83 11.92
C LEU A 278 -3.01 -0.34 12.39
N PHE A 279 -2.97 -0.59 13.69
CA PHE A 279 -3.82 -1.58 14.33
C PHE A 279 -4.78 -0.88 15.27
N SER A 280 -6.05 -0.79 14.86
CA SER A 280 -7.13 -0.50 15.81
C SER A 280 -7.36 -1.75 16.64
N LYS A 281 -7.33 -1.64 17.99
CA LYS A 281 -7.83 -2.74 18.83
C LYS A 281 -9.27 -3.04 18.38
N PRO A 282 -9.64 -4.32 18.12
CA PRO A 282 -11.04 -4.64 17.89
C PRO A 282 -11.84 -4.17 19.11
N ALA A 283 -12.92 -3.43 18.87
CA ALA A 283 -13.89 -3.18 19.91
C ALA A 283 -14.29 -4.55 20.46
N ILE A 284 -14.07 -4.77 21.76
CA ILE A 284 -14.56 -5.96 22.43
C ILE A 284 -16.08 -5.93 22.21
N CYS A 285 -16.59 -6.83 21.37
CA CYS A 285 -18.01 -7.11 21.25
C CYS A 285 -18.47 -7.73 22.58
N GLY A 286 -18.67 -6.90 23.60
CA GLY A 286 -19.55 -7.23 24.70
C GLY A 286 -20.98 -7.34 24.14
N PRO A 287 -21.82 -8.24 24.69
CA PRO A 287 -23.19 -8.37 24.22
C PRO A 287 -23.89 -7.01 24.30
N LEU A 288 -24.43 -6.55 23.18
CA LEU A 288 -25.27 -5.35 23.11
C LEU A 288 -26.31 -5.42 24.25
N PRO A 289 -26.44 -4.38 25.09
CA PRO A 289 -27.54 -4.34 26.04
C PRO A 289 -28.83 -4.41 25.24
N ARG A 290 -29.66 -5.42 25.53
CA ARG A 290 -30.99 -5.58 24.91
C ARG A 290 -31.76 -4.28 25.11
N ARG A 291 -31.84 -3.47 24.05
CA ARG A 291 -32.70 -2.31 24.00
C ARG A 291 -34.14 -2.84 24.14
N ALA A 292 -34.73 -2.64 25.31
CA ALA A 292 -36.13 -2.95 25.54
C ALA A 292 -36.96 -2.14 24.53
N LEU A 293 -37.69 -2.85 23.66
CA LEU A 293 -38.71 -2.26 22.81
C LEU A 293 -39.73 -1.54 23.69
N PRO A 294 -40.06 -0.26 23.45
CA PRO A 294 -41.13 0.40 24.18
C PRO A 294 -42.47 -0.23 23.77
N HIS A 295 -43.13 -0.88 24.72
CA HIS A 295 -44.53 -1.27 24.61
C HIS A 295 -45.39 -0.02 24.36
N ARG A 296 -45.93 0.11 23.14
CA ARG A 296 -47.08 1.00 22.87
C ARG A 296 -48.28 0.48 23.66
N ARG A 297 -48.64 1.13 24.75
CA ARG A 297 -50.01 1.05 25.30
C ARG A 297 -50.91 1.92 24.44
N PHE A 298 -51.80 1.28 23.69
CA PHE A 298 -53.05 1.87 23.27
C PHE A 298 -53.89 2.13 24.53
N GLN A 299 -54.25 3.38 24.81
CA GLN A 299 -55.47 3.69 25.55
C GLN A 299 -56.40 4.46 24.63
N ARG A 300 -57.60 3.90 24.50
CA ARG A 300 -58.76 4.44 23.81
C ARG A 300 -59.79 4.79 24.90
N GLN A 301 -60.67 5.74 24.57
CA GLN A 301 -61.87 6.18 25.29
C GLN A 301 -61.63 7.17 26.43
N SER A 302 -62.47 8.16 26.70
CA SER A 302 -63.61 8.80 26.02
C SER A 302 -64.11 9.86 27.02
N GLY A 303 -64.44 11.05 26.55
CA GLY A 303 -65.00 12.16 27.32
C GLY A 303 -65.07 13.38 26.42
#